data_AF-A0A6M0BDG7-F1
#
_entry.id   AF-A0A6M0BDG7-F1
#
_cell.length_a   1.000
_cell.length_b   1.000
_cell.length_c   1.000
_cell.angle_alpha   90.00
_cell.angle_beta   90.00
_cell.angle_gamma   90.00
#
_symmetry.space_group_name_H-M   'P 1'
#
loop_
_entity.id
_entity.type
_entity.pdbx_description
1 polymer ?
#
loop_
_entity_poly.entity_id
_entity_poly.type
_entity_poly.pdbx_seq_one_letter_code
_entity_poly.pdbx_strand_id
1 'polypeptide(L)'
;MNDSAAINEISLYLYQAILELQQQQSELLKEKYRKIAWDKPRHQSAFLANLKSELSQEQDWPRRIIKVRKLLQVLFIPSYFNSPSFRELTQKLRHSI
;
A
#
# COMPACT_ATOMS: atom_id res chain seq x y z
N MET A 1 -9.74 3.81 17.56
CA MET A 1 -8.40 3.31 17.20
C MET A 1 -7.41 4.46 17.39
N ASN A 2 -6.17 4.22 17.84
CA ASN A 2 -5.16 5.28 17.85
C ASN A 2 -4.40 5.31 16.53
N ASP A 3 -3.75 6.43 16.22
CA ASP A 3 -3.04 6.64 14.96
C ASP A 3 -2.02 5.55 14.63
N SER A 4 -1.31 5.04 15.64
CA SER A 4 -0.32 3.97 15.46
C SER A 4 -0.95 2.67 14.97
N ALA A 5 -2.09 2.28 15.56
CA ALA A 5 -2.84 1.09 15.14
C ALA A 5 -3.38 1.24 13.70
N ALA A 6 -3.91 2.41 13.36
CA ALA A 6 -4.38 2.71 12.00
C ALA A 6 -3.24 2.68 10.96
N ILE A 7 -2.09 3.28 11.28
CA ILE A 7 -0.89 3.22 10.44
C ILE A 7 -0.44 1.78 10.22
N ASN A 8 -0.45 0.95 11.27
CA ASN A 8 -0.11 -0.46 11.18
C ASN A 8 -1.05 -1.21 10.23
N GLU A 9 -2.36 -1.03 10.39
CA GLU A 9 -3.37 -1.71 9.58
C GLU A 9 -3.33 -1.29 8.11
N ILE A 10 -3.24 0.01 7.84
CA ILE A 10 -3.05 0.56 6.49
C ILE A 10 -1.80 -0.02 5.83
N SER A 11 -0.69 -0.10 6.57
CA SER A 11 0.56 -0.64 6.03
C SER A 11 0.42 -2.11 5.64
N LEU A 12 -0.30 -2.89 6.45
CA LEU A 12 -0.57 -4.30 6.16
C LEU A 12 -1.50 -4.48 4.95
N TYR A 13 -2.59 -3.71 4.87
CA TYR A 13 -3.50 -3.76 3.72
C TYR A 13 -2.81 -3.40 2.41
N LEU A 14 -1.95 -2.38 2.43
CA LEU A 14 -1.18 -2.00 1.25
C LEU A 14 -0.21 -3.11 0.82
N TYR A 15 0.48 -3.73 1.76
CA TYR A 15 1.37 -4.85 1.45
C TYR A 15 0.61 -6.05 0.87
N GLN A 16 -0.52 -6.39 1.48
CA GLN A 16 -1.36 -7.48 1.03
C GLN A 16 -1.91 -7.24 -0.39
N ALA A 17 -2.32 -6.01 -0.69
CA ALA A 17 -2.75 -5.65 -2.05
C ALA A 17 -1.63 -5.82 -3.08
N ILE A 18 -0.38 -5.50 -2.73
CA ILE A 18 0.78 -5.72 -3.62
C ILE A 18 0.99 -7.22 -3.87
N LEU A 19 0.91 -8.04 -2.82
CA LEU A 19 1.03 -9.50 -2.91
C LEU A 19 -0.04 -10.10 -3.83
N GLU A 20 -1.31 -9.76 -3.58
CA GLU A 20 -2.45 -10.26 -4.35
C GLU A 20 -2.34 -9.86 -5.82
N LEU A 21 -2.00 -8.59 -6.10
CA LEU A 21 -1.82 -8.10 -7.45
C LEU A 21 -0.64 -8.78 -8.15
N GLN A 22 0.47 -9.02 -7.46
CA GLN A 22 1.58 -9.75 -8.07
C GLN A 22 1.15 -11.16 -8.52
N GLN A 23 0.32 -11.84 -7.73
CA GLN A 23 -0.11 -13.21 -8.04
C GLN A 23 -1.19 -13.27 -9.12
N GLN A 24 -2.11 -12.30 -9.15
CA GLN A 24 -3.30 -12.36 -9.99
C GLN A 24 -3.19 -11.50 -11.25
N GLN A 25 -2.60 -10.29 -11.14
CA GLN A 25 -2.62 -9.25 -12.18
C GLN A 25 -1.32 -8.43 -12.14
N SER A 26 -0.19 -9.11 -12.28
CA SER A 26 1.13 -8.48 -12.13
C SER A 26 1.35 -7.32 -13.11
N GLU A 27 0.63 -7.29 -14.23
CA GLU A 27 0.63 -6.20 -15.21
C GLU A 27 0.16 -4.86 -14.63
N LEU A 28 -0.63 -4.86 -13.55
CA LEU A 28 -1.06 -3.65 -12.86
C LEU A 28 0.05 -3.00 -12.00
N LEU A 29 1.10 -3.75 -11.67
CA LEU A 29 2.33 -3.19 -11.11
C LEU A 29 3.17 -2.56 -12.22
N LYS A 30 3.90 -1.48 -11.90
CA LYS A 30 4.95 -0.99 -12.82
C LYS A 30 6.05 -2.03 -12.95
N GLU A 31 6.67 -2.11 -14.13
CA GLU A 31 7.61 -3.18 -14.48
C GLU A 31 8.70 -3.42 -13.44
N LYS A 32 9.32 -2.34 -12.91
CA LYS A 32 10.37 -2.46 -11.87
C LYS A 32 9.92 -3.17 -10.59
N TYR A 33 8.63 -3.14 -10.27
CA TYR A 33 8.07 -3.76 -9.08
C TYR A 33 7.51 -5.17 -9.33
N ARG A 34 7.29 -5.56 -10.60
CA ARG A 34 6.82 -6.92 -10.96
C ARG A 34 7.83 -8.00 -10.61
N LYS A 35 9.12 -7.67 -10.74
CA LYS A 35 10.25 -8.60 -10.56
C LYS A 35 10.68 -8.75 -9.08
N ILE A 36 10.12 -7.96 -8.18
CA ILE A 36 10.41 -8.07 -6.74
C ILE A 36 9.64 -9.26 -6.19
N ALA A 37 10.31 -10.16 -5.47
CA ALA A 37 9.67 -11.30 -4.82
C ALA A 37 8.93 -10.84 -3.55
N TRP A 38 7.74 -10.25 -3.69
CA TRP A 38 6.99 -9.69 -2.57
C TRP A 38 6.55 -10.78 -1.57
N ASP A 39 6.52 -12.05 -1.95
CA ASP A 39 6.28 -13.18 -1.03
C ASP A 39 7.39 -13.36 0.03
N LYS A 40 8.58 -12.76 -0.15
CA LYS A 40 9.69 -12.95 0.79
C LYS A 40 9.55 -12.07 2.04
N PRO A 41 9.74 -12.62 3.25
CA PRO A 41 9.63 -11.88 4.51
C PRO A 41 10.48 -10.60 4.56
N ARG A 42 11.67 -10.61 3.96
CA ARG A 42 12.56 -9.43 3.91
C ARG A 42 11.90 -8.21 3.24
N HIS A 43 11.11 -8.43 2.18
CA HIS A 43 10.44 -7.34 1.47
C HIS A 43 9.24 -6.84 2.25
N GLN A 44 8.56 -7.72 2.99
CA GLN A 44 7.50 -7.35 3.92
C GLN A 44 8.02 -6.47 5.03
N SER A 45 9.04 -6.94 5.74
CA SER A 45 9.64 -6.18 6.85
C SER A 45 10.14 -4.81 6.38
N ALA A 46 10.84 -4.75 5.24
CA ALA A 46 11.35 -3.48 4.69
C ALA A 46 10.22 -2.52 4.28
N PHE A 47 9.20 -3.02 3.58
CA PHE A 47 8.05 -2.20 3.16
C PHE A 47 7.29 -1.65 4.36
N LEU A 48 6.95 -2.52 5.31
CA LEU A 48 6.20 -2.14 6.51
C LEU A 48 6.99 -1.14 7.36
N ALA A 49 8.29 -1.36 7.57
CA ALA A 49 9.12 -0.43 8.33
C ALA A 49 9.16 0.97 7.67
N ASN A 50 9.42 1.02 6.36
CA ASN A 50 9.50 2.28 5.62
C ASN A 50 8.17 3.04 5.63
N LEU A 51 7.07 2.37 5.30
CA LEU A 51 5.76 3.01 5.22
C LEU A 51 5.29 3.49 6.60
N LYS A 52 5.45 2.67 7.65
CA LYS A 52 5.08 3.09 9.01
C LYS A 52 5.88 4.31 9.44
N SER A 53 7.19 4.33 9.15
CA SER A 53 8.04 5.48 9.42
C SER A 53 7.56 6.74 8.69
N GLU A 54 7.28 6.64 7.39
CA GLU A 54 6.80 7.78 6.60
C GLU A 54 5.45 8.33 7.09
N LEU A 55 4.51 7.46 7.44
CA LEU A 55 3.19 7.90 7.92
C LEU A 55 3.23 8.46 9.34
N SER A 56 4.12 7.96 10.19
CA SER A 56 4.28 8.44 11.57
C SER A 56 4.91 9.84 11.64
N GLN A 57 5.59 10.28 10.59
CA GLN A 57 6.14 11.64 10.50
C GLN A 57 5.06 12.71 10.24
N GLU A 58 3.89 12.31 9.74
CA GLU A 58 2.80 13.23 9.45
C GLU A 58 1.86 13.36 10.65
N GLN A 59 1.50 14.59 10.98
CA GLN A 59 0.70 14.93 12.17
C GLN A 59 -0.80 14.69 11.97
N ASP A 60 -1.28 14.65 10.73
CA ASP A 60 -2.69 14.58 10.38
C ASP A 60 -2.98 13.59 9.25
N TRP A 61 -4.20 13.03 9.28
CA TRP A 61 -4.66 12.04 8.31
C TRP A 61 -4.67 12.52 6.85
N PRO A 62 -5.07 13.76 6.53
CA PRO A 62 -5.00 14.26 5.16
C PRO A 62 -3.60 14.13 4.54
N ARG A 63 -2.54 14.45 5.28
CA ARG A 63 -1.15 14.31 4.79
C ARG A 63 -0.73 12.85 4.64
N ARG A 64 -1.11 12.00 5.59
CA ARG A 64 -0.89 10.53 5.49
C ARG A 64 -1.57 9.94 4.26
N ILE A 65 -2.80 10.34 3.96
CA ILE A 65 -3.54 9.89 2.77
C ILE A 65 -2.81 10.33 1.49
N ILE A 66 -2.27 11.55 1.43
CA ILE A 66 -1.47 12.02 0.29
C ILE A 66 -0.21 11.15 0.11
N LYS A 67 0.48 10.78 1.20
CA LYS A 67 1.65 9.88 1.14
C LYS A 67 1.27 8.49 0.62
N VAL A 68 0.19 7.90 1.13
CA VAL A 68 -0.33 6.62 0.63
C VAL A 68 -0.65 6.71 -0.86
N ARG A 69 -1.34 7.75 -1.30
CA ARG A 69 -1.66 7.95 -2.73
C ARG A 69 -0.41 8.06 -3.60
N LYS A 70 0.60 8.81 -3.15
CA LYS A 70 1.88 8.93 -3.86
C LYS A 70 2.60 7.58 -3.96
N LEU A 71 2.62 6.81 -2.88
CA LEU A 71 3.18 5.46 -2.88
C LEU A 71 2.47 4.55 -3.89
N LEU A 72 1.14 4.55 -3.91
CA LEU A 72 0.36 3.78 -4.89
C LEU A 72 0.71 4.20 -6.33
N GLN A 73 0.83 5.49 -6.61
CA GLN A 73 1.23 6.00 -7.94
C GLN A 73 2.66 5.65 -8.31
N VAL A 74 3.54 5.46 -7.33
CA VAL A 74 4.88 4.94 -7.56
C VAL A 74 4.80 3.47 -7.98
N LEU A 75 4.04 2.64 -7.25
CA LEU A 75 3.99 1.19 -7.42
C LEU A 75 3.20 0.71 -8.65
N PHE A 76 2.07 1.35 -8.94
CA PHE A 76 1.08 0.84 -9.90
C PHE A 76 1.01 1.68 -11.18
N ILE A 77 0.63 1.05 -12.28
CA ILE A 77 0.33 1.76 -13.53
C ILE A 77 -1.04 2.47 -13.44
N PRO A 78 -1.33 3.48 -14.28
CA PRO A 78 -2.58 4.23 -14.20
C PRO A 78 -3.86 3.39 -14.27
N SER A 79 -3.86 2.28 -15.02
CA SER A 79 -5.05 1.41 -15.14
C SER A 79 -5.45 0.75 -13.82
N TYR A 80 -4.52 0.55 -12.88
CA TYR A 80 -4.82 0.02 -11.55
C TYR A 80 -5.88 0.85 -10.83
N PHE A 81 -5.85 2.18 -10.96
CA PHE A 81 -6.77 3.08 -10.27
C PHE A 81 -8.22 3.01 -10.78
N ASN A 82 -8.43 2.32 -11.90
CA ASN A 82 -9.76 2.01 -12.44
C ASN A 82 -10.19 0.57 -12.16
N SER A 83 -9.38 -0.22 -11.45
CA SER A 83 -9.64 -1.65 -11.20
C SER A 83 -10.55 -1.89 -9.98
N PRO A 84 -11.23 -3.04 -9.92
CA PRO A 84 -11.92 -3.50 -8.71
C PRO A 84 -11.00 -3.62 -7.50
N SER A 85 -9.75 -4.05 -7.69
CA SER A 85 -8.75 -4.20 -6.62
C SER A 85 -8.42 -2.87 -5.93
N PHE A 86 -8.38 -1.77 -6.68
CA PHE A 86 -8.21 -0.44 -6.08
C PHE A 86 -9.44 -0.03 -5.27
N ARG A 87 -10.66 -0.33 -5.77
CA ARG A 87 -11.90 -0.06 -5.04
C ARG A 87 -11.93 -0.82 -3.70
N GLU A 88 -11.58 -2.10 -3.71
CA GLU A 88 -11.50 -2.92 -2.50
C GLU A 88 -10.46 -2.38 -1.51
N LEU A 89 -9.26 -2.06 -1.99
CA LEU A 89 -8.21 -1.47 -1.15
C LEU A 89 -8.71 -0.17 -0.49
N THR A 90 -9.31 0.75 -1.25
CA THR A 90 -9.81 2.01 -0.69
C THR A 90 -10.92 1.82 0.35
N GLN A 91 -11.74 0.78 0.21
CA GLN A 91 -12.74 0.43 1.22
C GLN A 91 -12.08 -0.08 2.51
N LYS A 92 -11.08 -0.97 2.41
CA LYS A 92 -10.28 -1.43 3.56
C LYS A 92 -9.61 -0.25 4.28
N LEU A 93 -8.95 0.63 3.53
CA LEU A 93 -8.28 1.82 4.08
C LEU A 93 -9.23 2.79 4.78
N ARG A 94 -10.47 2.96 4.28
CA ARG A 94 -11.46 3.85 4.90
C ARG A 94 -11.94 3.34 6.26
N HIS A 95 -11.98 2.03 6.48
CA HIS A 95 -12.37 1.48 7.78
C HIS A 95 -11.27 1.59 8.85
N SER A 96 -10.02 1.84 8.44
CA SER A 96 -8.86 1.99 9.33
C SER A 96 -8.67 3.41 9.87
N ILE A 97 -9.44 4.40 9.42
CA ILE A 97 -9.31 5.82 9.79
C ILE A 97 -10.65 6.30 10.33
#